data_AF-A0A3N4MKL9-F1
#
_entry.id   AF-A0A3N4MKL9-F1
#
_cell.length_a   1.000
_cell.length_b   1.000
_cell.length_c   1.000
_cell.angle_alpha   90.00
_cell.angle_beta   90.00
_cell.angle_gamma   90.00
#
_symmetry.space_group_name_H-M   'P 1'
#
loop_
_entity.id
_entity.type
_entity.pdbx_description
1 polymer ?
#
loop_
_entity_poly.entity_id
_entity_poly.type
_entity_poly.pdbx_seq_one_letter_code
_entity_poly.pdbx_strand_id
1 'polypeptide(L)'
;MTWEELVEKQGQQYKEHLNGYHDSLNKMIEEKDSLMQHMKCKTEAELPEPMRNVLKSNREAWENEWGMYGSRFKAMRIAQQKEVNNYFRQRDVVQTIDKSRTAKQNGRDIGD
;
A
#
# COMPACT_ATOMS: atom_id res chain seq x y z
N MET A 1 12.43 -10.79 12.49
CA MET A 1 11.94 -10.62 11.12
C MET A 1 12.86 -11.36 10.18
N THR A 2 12.41 -12.49 9.64
CA THR A 2 13.06 -13.18 8.53
C THR A 2 12.64 -12.56 7.20
N TRP A 3 13.23 -13.04 6.10
CA TRP A 3 12.83 -12.60 4.76
C TRP A 3 11.41 -13.08 4.43
N GLU A 4 11.09 -14.30 4.82
CA GLU A 4 9.78 -14.93 4.61
C GLU A 4 8.68 -14.17 5.36
N GLU A 5 8.92 -13.83 6.63
CA GLU A 5 8.00 -13.00 7.43
C GLU A 5 7.77 -11.61 6.80
N LEU A 6 8.82 -11.01 6.22
CA LEU A 6 8.71 -9.73 5.52
C LEU A 6 7.85 -9.86 4.26
N VAL A 7 8.11 -10.87 3.43
CA VAL A 7 7.35 -11.10 2.18
C VAL A 7 5.88 -11.41 2.49
N GLU A 8 5.61 -12.25 3.49
CA GLU A 8 4.25 -12.58 3.92
C GLU A 8 3.50 -11.33 4.39
N LYS A 9 4.13 -10.51 5.24
CA LYS A 9 3.55 -9.24 5.70
C LYS A 9 3.22 -8.31 4.54
N GLN A 10 4.10 -8.18 3.55
CA GLN A 10 3.84 -7.33 2.39
C GLN A 10 2.72 -7.88 1.49
N GLY A 11 2.65 -9.20 1.34
CA GLY A 11 1.54 -9.87 0.66
C GLY A 11 0.20 -9.60 1.35
N GLN A 12 0.17 -9.66 2.68
CA GLN A 12 -1.02 -9.34 3.47
C GLN A 12 -1.43 -7.87 3.34
N GLN A 13 -0.49 -6.92 3.41
CA GLN A 13 -0.76 -5.50 3.17
C GLN A 13 -1.35 -5.24 1.77
N TYR A 14 -0.84 -5.93 0.76
CA TYR A 14 -1.37 -5.82 -0.60
C TYR A 14 -2.79 -6.39 -0.70
N LYS A 15 -3.06 -7.53 -0.08
CA LYS A 15 -4.40 -8.12 -0.01
C LYS A 15 -5.39 -7.18 0.69
N GLU A 16 -5.00 -6.59 1.81
CA GLU A 16 -5.80 -5.58 2.52
C GLU A 16 -6.08 -4.36 1.66
N HIS A 17 -5.08 -3.89 0.91
CA HIS A 17 -5.26 -2.79 -0.04
C HIS A 17 -6.27 -3.14 -1.13
N LEU A 18 -6.20 -4.35 -1.72
CA LEU A 18 -7.16 -4.81 -2.73
C LEU A 18 -8.57 -4.92 -2.17
N ASN A 19 -8.73 -5.45 -0.95
CA ASN A 19 -10.03 -5.49 -0.29
C ASN A 19 -10.60 -4.08 -0.10
N GLY A 20 -9.80 -3.16 0.45
CA GLY A 20 -10.21 -1.77 0.64
C GLY A 20 -10.54 -1.06 -0.68
N TYR A 21 -9.81 -1.36 -1.76
CA TYR A 21 -10.10 -0.86 -3.09
C TYR A 21 -11.48 -1.32 -3.57
N HIS A 22 -11.77 -2.62 -3.46
CA HIS A 22 -13.06 -3.18 -3.86
C HIS A 22 -14.22 -2.63 -3.03
N ASP A 23 -14.06 -2.57 -1.71
CA ASP A 23 -15.08 -2.02 -0.81
C ASP A 23 -15.37 -0.55 -1.11
N SER A 24 -14.32 0.25 -1.34
CA SER A 24 -14.42 1.66 -1.69
C SER A 24 -15.10 1.86 -3.05
N LEU A 25 -14.78 1.03 -4.05
CA LEU A 25 -15.43 1.07 -5.36
C LEU A 25 -16.92 0.74 -5.26
N ASN A 26 -17.26 -0.33 -4.53
CA ASN A 26 -18.64 -0.75 -4.33
C ASN A 26 -19.45 0.36 -3.65
N LYS A 27 -18.89 0.97 -2.61
CA LYS A 27 -19.52 2.11 -1.92
C LYS A 27 -19.77 3.29 -2.86
N MET A 28 -18.82 3.64 -3.72
CA MET A 28 -19.03 4.73 -4.70
C MET A 28 -20.15 4.40 -5.70
N ILE A 29 -20.22 3.15 -6.15
CA ILE A 29 -21.28 2.69 -7.05
C ILE A 29 -22.64 2.75 -6.34
N GLU A 30 -22.73 2.25 -5.10
CA GLU A 30 -23.94 2.31 -4.29
C GLU A 30 -24.42 3.73 -4.02
N GLU A 31 -23.50 4.65 -3.68
CA GLU A 31 -23.81 6.07 -3.46
C GLU A 31 -24.34 6.74 -4.74
N LYS A 32 -23.71 6.44 -5.88
CA LYS A 32 -24.19 6.91 -7.19
C LYS A 32 -25.58 6.35 -7.47
N ASP A 33 -25.79 5.05 -7.32
CA ASP A 33 -27.08 4.41 -7.62
C ASP A 33 -28.18 4.92 -6.69
N SER A 34 -27.87 5.16 -5.41
CA SER A 34 -28.79 5.78 -4.45
C SER A 34 -29.20 7.19 -4.89
N LEU A 35 -28.23 8.02 -5.32
CA LEU A 35 -28.53 9.35 -5.87
C LEU A 35 -29.42 9.26 -7.12
N MET A 36 -29.09 8.36 -8.03
CA MET A 36 -29.86 8.12 -9.26
C MET A 36 -31.31 7.71 -8.96
N GLN A 37 -31.51 6.79 -8.01
CA GLN A 37 -32.84 6.36 -7.56
C GLN A 37 -33.61 7.50 -6.90
N HIS A 38 -32.96 8.27 -6.02
CA HIS A 38 -33.58 9.39 -5.33
C HIS A 38 -34.06 10.46 -6.30
N MET A 39 -33.24 10.78 -7.31
CA MET A 39 -33.55 11.74 -8.36
C MET A 39 -34.46 11.17 -9.46
N LYS A 40 -34.78 9.86 -9.40
CA LYS A 40 -35.56 9.11 -10.39
C LYS A 40 -34.97 9.20 -11.81
N CYS A 41 -33.65 9.32 -11.90
CA CYS A 41 -32.92 9.35 -13.16
C CYS A 41 -32.53 7.93 -13.58
N LYS A 42 -32.68 7.60 -14.87
CA LYS A 42 -32.23 6.32 -15.45
C LYS A 42 -30.78 6.38 -15.93
N THR A 43 -30.31 7.58 -16.28
CA THR A 43 -28.94 7.81 -16.77
C THR A 43 -28.31 9.03 -16.11
N GLU A 44 -26.99 9.06 -15.95
CA GLU A 44 -26.30 10.21 -15.34
C GLU A 44 -26.56 11.52 -16.10
N ALA A 45 -26.84 11.45 -17.41
CA ALA A 45 -27.13 12.62 -18.23
C ALA A 45 -28.44 13.34 -17.81
N GLU A 46 -29.38 12.61 -17.23
CA GLU A 46 -30.65 13.17 -16.74
C GLU A 46 -30.51 13.93 -15.42
N LEU A 47 -29.40 13.76 -14.70
CA LEU A 47 -29.15 14.49 -13.46
C LEU A 47 -28.94 15.98 -13.75
N PRO A 48 -29.33 16.87 -12.83
CA PRO A 48 -28.94 18.28 -12.88
C PRO A 48 -27.42 18.43 -12.97
N GLU A 49 -26.96 19.44 -13.72
CA GLU A 49 -25.53 19.70 -13.92
C GLU A 49 -24.72 19.77 -12.61
N PRO A 50 -25.18 20.43 -11.52
CA PRO A 50 -24.45 20.42 -10.26
C PRO A 50 -24.21 19.02 -9.71
N MET A 51 -25.19 18.11 -9.84
CA MET A 51 -25.09 16.74 -9.34
C MET A 51 -24.16 15.89 -10.20
N ARG A 52 -24.16 16.08 -11.52
CA ARG A 52 -23.17 15.44 -12.41
C ARG A 52 -21.75 15.88 -12.08
N ASN A 53 -21.56 17.17 -11.79
CA ASN A 53 -20.25 17.70 -11.39
C ASN A 53 -19.78 17.11 -10.06
N VAL A 54 -20.68 16.92 -9.09
CA VAL A 54 -20.37 16.23 -7.82
C VAL A 54 -19.97 14.77 -8.08
N LEU A 55 -20.73 14.01 -8.87
CA LEU A 55 -20.38 12.61 -9.19
C LEU A 55 -19.03 12.50 -9.89
N LYS A 56 -18.75 13.42 -10.84
CA LYS A 56 -17.46 13.49 -11.50
C LYS A 56 -16.33 13.78 -10.52
N SER A 57 -16.50 14.77 -9.65
CA SER A 57 -15.50 15.13 -8.63
C SER A 57 -15.26 13.99 -7.65
N ASN A 58 -16.31 13.28 -7.22
CA ASN A 58 -16.19 12.12 -6.34
C ASN A 58 -15.39 10.99 -7.00
N ARG A 59 -15.63 10.73 -8.29
CA ARG A 59 -14.87 9.73 -9.06
C ARG A 59 -13.39 10.12 -9.17
N GLU A 60 -13.10 11.38 -9.49
CA GLU A 60 -11.72 11.88 -9.57
C GLU A 60 -11.00 11.81 -8.22
N ALA A 61 -11.68 12.19 -7.13
CA ALA A 61 -11.15 12.07 -5.78
C ALA A 61 -10.85 10.60 -5.42
N TRP A 62 -11.77 9.69 -5.76
CA TRP A 62 -11.56 8.26 -5.55
C TRP A 62 -10.39 7.72 -6.36
N GLU A 63 -10.27 8.07 -7.64
CA GLU A 63 -9.14 7.62 -8.49
C GLU A 63 -7.81 8.13 -7.94
N ASN A 64 -7.76 9.38 -7.45
CA ASN A 64 -6.58 9.95 -6.81
C ASN A 64 -6.20 9.26 -5.50
N GLU A 65 -7.14 8.67 -4.79
CA GLU A 65 -6.88 7.98 -3.51
C GLU A 65 -6.61 6.49 -3.70
N TRP A 66 -7.49 5.81 -4.44
CA TRP A 66 -7.58 4.35 -4.57
C TRP A 66 -7.14 3.81 -5.92
N GLY A 67 -7.07 4.64 -6.96
CA GLY A 67 -6.68 4.21 -8.30
C GLY A 67 -5.29 3.57 -8.36
N MET A 68 -4.93 3.05 -9.53
CA MET A 68 -3.65 2.35 -9.74
C MET A 68 -2.42 3.23 -9.43
N TYR A 69 -2.56 4.55 -9.58
CA TYR A 69 -1.55 5.54 -9.19
C TYR A 69 -1.98 6.38 -7.97
N GLY A 70 -3.00 5.92 -7.26
CA GLY A 70 -3.58 6.59 -6.13
C GLY A 70 -2.61 6.69 -4.95
N SER A 71 -2.89 7.66 -4.08
CA SER A 71 -2.05 7.99 -2.94
C SER A 71 -1.88 6.80 -1.98
N ARG A 72 -2.89 5.95 -1.81
CA ARG A 72 -2.83 4.75 -0.94
C ARG A 72 -1.88 3.69 -1.47
N PHE A 73 -2.00 3.33 -2.75
CA PHE A 73 -1.10 2.35 -3.37
C PHE A 73 0.34 2.84 -3.33
N LYS A 74 0.56 4.12 -3.64
CA LYS A 74 1.89 4.76 -3.56
C LYS A 74 2.45 4.72 -2.14
N ALA A 75 1.66 5.08 -1.13
CA ALA A 75 2.08 5.06 0.27
C ALA A 75 2.48 3.66 0.73
N MET A 76 1.68 2.65 0.39
CA MET A 76 1.98 1.24 0.67
C MET A 76 3.30 0.83 0.03
N ARG A 77 3.51 1.08 -1.27
CA ARG A 77 4.76 0.74 -1.94
C ARG A 77 5.99 1.40 -1.32
N ILE A 78 5.87 2.68 -0.94
CA ILE A 78 6.96 3.41 -0.25
C ILE A 78 7.27 2.76 1.10
N ALA A 79 6.24 2.40 1.88
CA ALA A 79 6.42 1.73 3.16
C ALA A 79 7.10 0.37 2.99
N GLN A 80 6.63 -0.46 2.06
CA GLN A 80 7.21 -1.76 1.74
C GLN A 80 8.67 -1.63 1.31
N GLN A 81 8.99 -0.67 0.43
CA GLN A 81 10.37 -0.44 0.00
C GLN A 81 11.28 -0.04 1.17
N LYS A 82 10.78 0.81 2.10
CA LYS A 82 11.53 1.17 3.31
C LYS A 82 11.80 -0.05 4.18
N GLU A 83 10.83 -0.94 4.34
CA GLU A 83 10.99 -2.17 5.12
C GLU A 83 12.03 -3.11 4.48
N VAL A 84 12.00 -3.28 3.16
CA VAL A 84 13.02 -4.05 2.41
C VAL A 84 14.42 -3.45 2.64
N ASN A 85 14.56 -2.14 2.46
CA ASN A 85 15.84 -1.47 2.65
C ASN A 85 16.37 -1.62 4.09
N ASN A 86 15.49 -1.51 5.07
CA ASN A 86 15.84 -1.69 6.48
C ASN A 86 16.28 -3.13 6.78
N TYR A 87 15.58 -4.13 6.22
CA TYR A 87 15.93 -5.53 6.38
C TYR A 87 17.35 -5.82 5.87
N PHE A 88 17.68 -5.39 4.66
CA PHE A 88 19.02 -5.60 4.10
C PHE A 88 20.09 -4.82 4.86
N ARG A 89 19.83 -3.57 5.25
CA ARG A 89 20.76 -2.79 6.08
C ARG A 89 21.07 -3.48 7.41
N GLN A 90 20.08 -4.07 8.07
CA GLN A 90 20.30 -4.82 9.31
C GLN A 90 21.11 -6.09 9.06
N ARG A 91 20.85 -6.82 7.97
CA ARG A 91 21.64 -8.00 7.59
C ARG A 91 23.11 -7.66 7.33
N ASP A 92 23.38 -6.57 6.62
CA ASP A 92 24.76 -6.11 6.36
C ASP A 92 25.51 -5.76 7.65
N VAL A 93 24.83 -5.09 8.59
CA VAL A 93 25.39 -4.77 9.91
C VAL A 93 25.72 -6.03 10.69
N VAL A 94 24.79 -6.99 10.76
CA VAL A 94 25.02 -8.27 11.46
C VAL A 94 26.19 -9.03 10.86
N GLN A 95 26.25 -9.16 9.54
CA GLN A 95 27.37 -9.81 8.85
C GLN A 95 28.71 -9.10 9.12
N THR A 96 28.71 -7.77 9.21
CA THR A 96 29.92 -6.99 9.52
C THR A 96 30.37 -7.20 10.97
N ILE A 97 29.43 -7.24 11.92
CA ILE A 97 29.72 -7.54 13.33
C ILE A 97 30.27 -8.95 13.48
N ASP A 98 29.65 -9.93 12.83
CA ASP A 98 30.07 -11.34 12.89
C ASP A 98 31.48 -11.50 12.33
N LYS A 99 31.77 -10.96 11.12
CA LYS A 99 33.13 -10.96 10.55
C LYS A 99 34.16 -10.32 11.49
N SER A 100 33.79 -9.22 12.15
CA SER A 100 34.66 -8.52 13.11
C SER A 100 34.92 -9.32 14.38
N ARG A 101 33.95 -10.14 14.82
CA ARG A 101 34.09 -11.07 15.97
C ARG A 101 34.97 -12.26 15.62
N THR A 102 34.76 -12.89 14.46
CA THR A 102 35.59 -14.02 14.00
C THR A 102 37.04 -13.60 13.79
N ALA A 103 37.28 -12.41 13.24
CA ALA A 103 38.64 -11.86 13.09
C ALA A 103 39.34 -11.64 14.44
N LYS A 104 38.60 -11.21 15.48
CA LYS A 104 39.16 -11.03 16.84
C LYS A 104 39.41 -12.34 17.58
N GLN A 105 38.62 -13.40 17.33
CA GLN A 105 38.87 -14.72 17.90
C GLN A 105 40.10 -15.39 17.28
N ASN A 106 40.21 -15.37 15.95
CA ASN A 106 41.37 -15.96 15.26
C ASN A 106 42.69 -15.22 15.52
N GLY A 107 42.63 -13.94 15.93
CA GLY A 107 43.81 -13.17 16.35
C GLY A 107 44.26 -13.41 17.79
N ARG A 108 43.45 -14.08 18.64
CA ARG A 108 43.83 -14.44 20.01
C ARG A 108 44.49 -15.81 20.13
N ASP A 109 44.23 -16.73 19.19
CA ASP A 109 44.82 -18.08 19.20
C ASP A 109 46.24 -18.16 18.61
N ILE A 110 46.83 -17.03 18.19
CA ILE A 110 48.20 -16.97 17.64
C ILE A 110 49.18 -16.37 18.67
N GLY A 111 48.73 -16.06 19.89
CA GLY A 111 49.56 -15.48 20.94
C GLY A 111 49.33 -16.11 22.31
N ASP A 112 49.90 -17.30 22.51
CA ASP A 112 50.56 -17.75 23.76
C ASP A 112 51.44 -18.98 23.48
#